data_AF-A0A015J2T3-F1
#
_entry.id   AF-A0A015J2T3-F1
#
_cell.length_a   1.000
_cell.length_b   1.000
_cell.length_c   1.000
_cell.angle_alpha   90.00
_cell.angle_beta   90.00
_cell.angle_gamma   90.00
#
_symmetry.space_group_name_H-M   'P 1'
#
loop_
_entity.id
_entity.type
_entity.pdbx_description
1 polymer ?
#
loop_
_entity_poly.entity_id
_entity_poly.type
_entity_poly.pdbx_seq_one_letter_code
_entity_poly.pdbx_strand_id
1 'polypeptide(L)'
;MDTPTEQQKKKGGRPQSEVWRHYEKKPLKSAGHFSAKCNYCRTYWPRDHPNELEDHLANNCRKVPELVHSFYLGVVSAQNFGREDTFSSPENSKKRKTQVDQRELTHWFKSTNINSQKKASITRALVHTFICCGILFSIIENPFFIEFLHEMRPGYEPPTSELLSS
;
A
#
# COMPACT_ATOMS: atom_id res chain seq x y z
N MET A 1 26.62 -14.44 42.30
CA MET A 1 27.37 -14.58 41.04
C MET A 1 26.42 -14.16 39.94
N ASP A 2 26.30 -12.85 39.80
CA ASP A 2 25.29 -12.17 38.99
C ASP A 2 25.68 -12.18 37.51
N THR A 3 24.73 -12.54 36.67
CA THR A 3 24.86 -12.59 35.21
C THR A 3 24.61 -11.19 34.64
N PRO A 4 25.52 -10.59 33.83
CA PRO A 4 25.26 -9.28 33.26
C PRO A 4 24.38 -9.35 32.02
N THR A 5 23.24 -8.68 32.11
CA THR A 5 22.28 -8.42 31.03
C THR A 5 22.88 -7.45 30.00
N GLU A 6 23.23 -7.92 28.80
CA GLU A 6 23.73 -7.01 27.75
C GLU A 6 22.56 -6.38 26.96
N GLN A 7 22.42 -5.07 27.18
CA GLN A 7 21.42 -4.20 26.57
C GLN A 7 21.69 -4.02 25.07
N GLN A 8 20.73 -4.42 24.22
CA GLN A 8 20.84 -4.18 22.79
C GLN A 8 20.65 -2.69 22.46
N LYS A 9 21.73 -2.04 22.02
CA LYS A 9 21.76 -0.68 21.46
C LYS A 9 20.81 -0.57 20.25
N LYS A 10 19.88 0.40 20.30
CA LYS A 10 19.04 0.77 19.16
C LYS A 10 19.88 1.46 18.08
N LYS A 11 20.15 0.76 16.98
CA LYS A 11 20.77 1.35 15.78
C LYS A 11 19.73 2.21 15.05
N GLY A 12 20.01 3.51 14.94
CA GLY A 12 19.21 4.44 14.16
C GLY A 12 19.23 4.08 12.68
N GLY A 13 18.07 3.75 12.13
CA GLY A 13 17.84 3.47 10.71
C GLY A 13 16.36 3.62 10.38
N ARG A 14 16.04 3.82 9.09
CA ARG A 14 14.65 3.84 8.59
C ARG A 14 13.94 2.57 9.08
N PRO A 15 12.72 2.65 9.63
CA PRO A 15 11.97 1.48 10.05
C PRO A 15 11.94 0.45 8.92
N GLN A 16 12.25 -0.79 9.25
CA GLN A 16 12.17 -1.89 8.31
C GLN A 16 10.71 -2.06 7.86
N SER A 17 10.45 -2.27 6.56
CA SER A 17 9.09 -2.43 6.03
C SER A 17 8.31 -3.51 6.80
N GLU A 18 7.01 -3.27 7.03
CA GLU A 18 6.14 -4.19 7.78
C GLU A 18 6.02 -5.57 7.13
N VAL A 19 6.26 -5.66 5.81
CA VAL A 19 6.26 -6.91 5.03
C VAL A 19 7.12 -8.00 5.65
N TRP A 20 8.22 -7.61 6.29
CA TRP A 20 9.19 -8.52 6.88
C TRP A 20 8.64 -9.39 8.01
N ARG A 21 7.49 -9.03 8.61
CA ARG A 21 6.82 -9.87 9.61
C ARG A 21 6.29 -11.20 9.03
N HIS A 22 6.16 -11.29 7.71
CA HIS A 22 5.64 -12.48 7.02
C HIS A 22 6.74 -13.39 6.45
N TYR A 23 8.01 -13.09 6.76
CA TYR A 23 9.16 -13.80 6.23
C TYR A 23 10.17 -14.16 7.31
N GLU A 24 10.76 -15.34 7.20
CA GLU A 24 12.00 -15.68 7.89
C GLU A 24 13.14 -14.92 7.23
N LYS A 25 13.83 -14.08 8.01
CA LYS A 25 14.88 -13.17 7.53
C LYS A 25 16.26 -13.68 7.91
N LYS A 26 17.17 -13.79 6.94
CA LYS A 26 18.59 -14.12 7.22
C LYS A 26 19.52 -13.06 6.62
N PRO A 27 20.46 -12.51 7.42
CA PRO A 27 21.44 -11.55 6.92
C PRO A 27 22.41 -12.22 5.94
N LEU A 28 22.72 -11.53 4.84
CA LEU A 28 23.81 -11.93 3.94
C LEU A 28 25.14 -11.32 4.40
N LYS A 29 26.24 -11.88 3.87
CA LYS A 29 27.61 -11.37 4.09
C LYS A 29 27.79 -9.92 3.60
N SER A 30 26.96 -9.45 2.67
CA SER A 30 26.92 -8.07 2.19
C SER A 30 26.02 -7.19 3.06
N ALA A 31 26.55 -6.06 3.53
CA ALA A 31 25.80 -5.10 4.34
C ALA A 31 24.51 -4.63 3.64
N GLY A 32 23.38 -4.68 4.34
CA GLY A 32 22.09 -4.15 3.88
C GLY A 32 21.21 -5.11 3.06
N HIS A 33 21.70 -6.31 2.72
CA HIS A 33 20.90 -7.32 2.03
C HIS A 33 20.51 -8.47 2.95
N PHE A 34 19.29 -8.95 2.73
CA PHE A 34 18.72 -10.09 3.43
C PHE A 34 18.25 -11.11 2.42
N SER A 35 18.10 -12.34 2.91
CA SER A 35 17.36 -13.39 2.24
C SER A 35 16.07 -13.56 3.00
N ALA A 36 15.03 -13.94 2.25
CA ALA A 36 13.69 -14.08 2.75
C ALA A 36 13.17 -15.48 2.43
N LYS A 37 12.47 -16.09 3.39
CA LYS A 37 11.67 -17.28 3.16
C LYS A 37 10.25 -17.01 3.61
N CYS A 38 9.27 -17.21 2.73
CA CYS A 38 7.87 -16.98 3.04
C CYS A 38 7.42 -17.92 4.15
N ASN A 39 6.77 -17.38 5.19
CA ASN A 39 6.30 -18.17 6.33
C ASN A 39 5.15 -19.12 5.95
N TYR A 40 4.42 -18.81 4.87
CA TYR A 40 3.21 -19.54 4.47
C TYR A 40 3.48 -20.62 3.42
N CYS A 41 4.05 -20.24 2.27
CA CYS A 41 4.27 -21.16 1.14
C CYS A 41 5.70 -21.71 1.06
N ARG A 42 6.61 -21.19 1.89
CA ARG A 42 8.04 -21.58 1.96
C ARG A 42 8.88 -21.25 0.71
N THR A 43 8.35 -20.48 -0.25
CA THR A 43 9.15 -19.88 -1.33
C THR A 43 10.32 -19.08 -0.74
N TYR A 44 11.46 -19.13 -1.41
CA TYR A 44 12.73 -18.60 -0.92
C TYR A 44 13.35 -17.62 -1.93
N TRP A 45 13.89 -16.52 -1.40
CA TRP A 45 14.61 -15.50 -2.15
C TRP A 45 16.02 -15.34 -1.58
N PRO A 46 17.09 -15.61 -2.38
CA PRO A 46 18.47 -15.47 -1.93
C PRO A 46 18.91 -14.00 -1.80
N ARG A 47 18.29 -13.10 -2.56
CA ARG A 47 18.27 -11.65 -2.32
C ARG A 47 16.85 -11.20 -2.56
N ASP A 48 16.33 -10.39 -1.65
CA ASP A 48 14.97 -9.89 -1.77
C ASP A 48 14.91 -8.36 -1.69
N HIS A 49 13.86 -7.82 -2.29
CA HIS A 49 13.47 -6.43 -2.18
C HIS A 49 12.07 -6.37 -1.57
N PRO A 50 11.77 -5.42 -0.66
CA PRO A 50 10.47 -5.34 0.00
C PRO A 50 9.28 -5.40 -0.96
N ASN A 51 9.36 -4.75 -2.12
CA ASN A 51 8.30 -4.76 -3.12
C ASN A 51 8.03 -6.16 -3.69
N GLU A 52 9.06 -6.97 -3.93
CA GLU A 52 8.89 -8.34 -4.42
C GLU A 52 8.21 -9.23 -3.36
N LEU A 53 8.50 -8.96 -2.08
CA LEU A 53 7.86 -9.65 -0.96
C LEU A 53 6.39 -9.24 -0.82
N GLU A 54 6.07 -7.97 -1.05
CA GLU A 54 4.69 -7.45 -1.05
C GLU A 54 3.90 -8.06 -2.22
N ASP A 55 4.47 -8.07 -3.43
CA ASP A 55 3.89 -8.70 -4.63
C ASP A 55 3.68 -10.21 -4.45
N HIS A 56 4.58 -10.89 -3.75
CA HIS A 56 4.39 -12.30 -3.45
C HIS A 56 3.16 -12.53 -2.57
N LEU A 57 2.98 -11.75 -1.49
CA LEU A 57 1.83 -11.88 -0.60
C LEU A 57 0.51 -11.53 -1.29
N ALA A 58 0.53 -10.55 -2.20
CA ALA A 58 -0.65 -10.11 -2.93
C ALA A 58 -1.04 -11.05 -4.08
N ASN A 59 -0.08 -11.55 -4.86
CA ASN A 59 -0.39 -12.15 -6.17
C ASN A 59 0.01 -13.63 -6.30
N ASN A 60 0.97 -14.10 -5.51
CA ASN A 60 1.65 -15.38 -5.79
C ASN A 60 1.53 -16.41 -4.64
N CYS A 61 1.27 -15.96 -3.42
CA CYS A 61 1.24 -16.84 -2.26
C CYS A 61 -0.11 -17.56 -2.13
N ARG A 62 -0.17 -18.85 -2.43
CA ARG A 62 -1.43 -19.63 -2.30
C ARG A 62 -1.84 -20.01 -0.88
N LYS A 63 -0.95 -19.81 0.11
CA LYS A 63 -1.15 -20.26 1.51
C LYS A 63 -1.24 -19.12 2.51
N VAL A 64 -1.22 -17.87 2.03
CA VAL A 64 -1.30 -16.69 2.88
C VAL A 64 -2.71 -16.56 3.48
N PRO A 65 -2.86 -16.14 4.75
CA PRO A 65 -4.17 -15.84 5.32
C PRO A 65 -4.88 -14.70 4.57
N GLU A 66 -6.20 -14.80 4.44
CA GLU A 66 -7.02 -13.86 3.65
C GLU A 66 -6.83 -12.40 4.07
N LEU A 67 -6.76 -12.12 5.37
CA LEU A 67 -6.53 -10.76 5.88
C LEU A 67 -5.20 -10.18 5.42
N VAL A 68 -4.16 -11.01 5.35
CA VAL A 68 -2.83 -10.61 4.91
C VAL A 68 -2.82 -10.41 3.40
N HIS A 69 -3.42 -11.33 2.65
CA HIS A 69 -3.61 -11.20 1.20
C HIS A 69 -4.32 -9.90 0.83
N SER A 70 -5.50 -9.68 1.40
CA SER A 70 -6.33 -8.48 1.18
C SER A 70 -5.56 -7.19 1.50
N PHE A 71 -4.79 -7.16 2.60
CA PHE A 71 -3.97 -6.01 2.95
C PHE A 71 -2.88 -5.72 1.89
N TYR A 72 -2.07 -6.72 1.53
CA TYR A 72 -0.96 -6.51 0.58
C TYR A 72 -1.45 -6.30 -0.85
N LEU A 73 -2.61 -6.85 -1.21
CA LEU A 73 -3.28 -6.52 -2.47
C LEU A 73 -3.60 -5.02 -2.57
N GLY A 74 -4.09 -4.43 -1.48
CA GLY A 74 -4.29 -2.98 -1.38
C GLY A 74 -2.98 -2.18 -1.48
N VAL A 75 -1.93 -2.62 -0.78
CA VAL A 75 -0.60 -1.98 -0.80
C VAL A 75 0.01 -1.98 -2.21
N VAL A 76 0.04 -3.14 -2.87
CA VAL A 76 0.58 -3.30 -4.24
C VAL A 76 -0.26 -2.52 -5.25
N SER A 77 -1.58 -2.56 -5.13
CA SER A 77 -2.47 -1.80 -6.01
C SER A 77 -2.18 -0.30 -5.92
N ALA A 78 -2.03 0.24 -4.70
CA ALA A 78 -1.74 1.66 -4.47
C ALA A 78 -0.39 2.11 -5.08
N GLN A 79 0.63 1.24 -5.06
CA GLN A 79 1.95 1.54 -5.63
C GLN A 79 1.92 1.64 -7.17
N ASN A 80 1.11 0.81 -7.83
CA ASN A 80 0.97 0.84 -9.29
C ASN A 80 0.32 2.14 -9.82
N PHE A 81 -0.49 2.85 -9.01
CA PHE A 81 -1.04 4.15 -9.39
C PHE A 81 -0.04 5.31 -9.34
N GLY A 82 1.15 5.11 -8.75
CA GLY A 82 2.21 6.13 -8.65
C GLY A 82 3.36 5.95 -9.65
N ARG A 83 3.31 4.92 -10.50
CA ARG A 83 4.39 4.56 -11.42
C ARG A 83 3.96 4.84 -12.86
N GLU A 84 4.10 6.09 -13.30
CA GLU A 84 4.25 6.36 -14.73
C GLU A 84 5.51 5.63 -15.22
N ASP A 85 5.37 4.89 -16.32
CA ASP A 85 6.42 4.13 -16.96
C ASP A 85 7.61 5.01 -17.33
N THR A 86 8.69 4.93 -16.57
CA THR A 86 10.01 5.36 -17.07
C THR A 86 10.83 4.11 -17.32
N PHE A 87 10.74 3.60 -18.56
CA PHE A 87 11.68 2.65 -19.11
C PHE A 87 13.09 3.25 -19.09
N SER A 88 14.05 2.39 -18.72
CA SER A 88 15.49 2.60 -18.53
C SER A 88 16.21 3.56 -19.49
N SER A 89 17.06 4.45 -18.96
CA SER A 89 18.55 4.37 -19.05
C SER A 89 19.21 5.52 -18.25
N PRO A 90 20.47 5.37 -17.75
CA PRO A 90 21.00 6.17 -16.66
C PRO A 90 21.79 7.38 -17.17
N GLU A 91 21.40 8.59 -16.78
CA GLU A 91 22.33 9.72 -16.84
C GLU A 91 22.32 10.58 -15.58
N ASN A 92 23.54 10.69 -15.09
CA ASN A 92 24.04 11.42 -13.95
C ASN A 92 23.53 12.88 -13.94
N SER A 93 22.72 13.28 -12.96
CA SER A 93 22.61 14.70 -12.61
C SER A 93 22.30 14.94 -11.13
N LYS A 94 23.32 15.56 -10.53
CA LYS A 94 23.41 16.28 -9.26
C LYS A 94 22.07 16.63 -8.59
N LYS A 95 21.95 16.17 -7.34
CA LYS A 95 21.10 16.67 -6.24
C LYS A 95 20.66 18.13 -6.45
N ARG A 96 19.36 18.34 -6.70
CA ARG A 96 18.67 19.56 -6.25
C ARG A 96 17.83 19.23 -5.03
N LYS A 97 18.17 19.92 -3.95
CA LYS A 97 17.52 19.87 -2.64
C LYS A 97 16.23 20.68 -2.77
N THR A 98 15.11 20.04 -3.09
CA THR A 98 13.80 20.68 -2.93
C THR A 98 13.45 20.57 -1.45
N GLN A 99 13.46 21.70 -0.76
CA GLN A 99 12.88 21.83 0.57
C GLN A 99 11.37 21.57 0.42
N VAL A 100 10.98 20.31 0.57
CA VAL A 100 9.57 19.93 0.66
C VAL A 100 9.13 20.36 2.05
N ASP A 101 8.45 21.51 2.08
CA ASP A 101 7.59 21.88 3.19
C ASP A 101 6.68 20.69 3.48
N GLN A 102 6.91 20.05 4.62
CA GLN A 102 6.27 18.79 4.97
C GLN A 102 4.83 19.10 5.37
N ARG A 103 3.95 19.25 4.37
CA ARG A 103 2.52 19.43 4.60
C ARG A 103 2.03 18.28 5.49
N GLU A 104 1.46 18.67 6.62
CA GLU A 104 0.91 17.77 7.62
C GLU A 104 -0.04 16.77 6.95
N LEU A 105 0.06 15.49 7.32
CA LEU A 105 -0.78 14.40 6.79
C LEU A 105 -2.29 14.75 6.94
N THR A 106 -2.66 15.64 7.84
CA THR A 106 -4.05 16.10 8.00
C THR A 106 -4.52 17.03 6.88
N HIS A 107 -3.62 17.74 6.19
CA HIS A 107 -3.98 18.68 5.13
C HIS A 107 -4.48 17.99 3.85
N TRP A 108 -4.02 16.77 3.55
CA TRP A 108 -4.54 16.02 2.39
C TRP A 108 -5.96 15.50 2.61
N PHE A 109 -6.34 15.28 3.87
CA PHE A 109 -7.66 14.81 4.25
C PHE A 109 -8.67 15.97 4.37
N LYS A 110 -8.22 17.12 4.89
CA LYS A 110 -9.07 18.31 5.08
C LYS A 110 -9.26 19.18 3.83
N SER A 111 -8.44 19.02 2.79
CA SER A 111 -8.64 19.78 1.55
C SER A 111 -9.93 19.29 0.87
N THR A 112 -10.98 20.12 0.92
CA THR A 112 -12.24 19.96 0.18
C THR A 112 -12.03 19.87 -1.34
N ASN A 113 -10.85 20.27 -1.83
CA ASN A 113 -10.45 20.16 -3.22
C ASN A 113 -9.93 18.74 -3.54
N ILE A 114 -10.81 17.90 -4.11
CA ILE A 114 -10.43 16.60 -4.67
C ILE A 114 -9.99 16.80 -6.11
N ASN A 115 -8.76 16.39 -6.44
CA ASN A 115 -8.31 16.35 -7.83
C ASN A 115 -9.00 15.22 -8.61
N SER A 116 -9.11 15.36 -9.93
CA SER A 116 -9.79 14.41 -10.82
C SER A 116 -9.26 12.97 -10.70
N GLN A 117 -7.94 12.81 -10.57
CA GLN A 117 -7.29 11.50 -10.44
C GLN A 117 -7.71 10.76 -9.16
N LYS A 118 -7.79 11.47 -8.03
CA LYS A 118 -8.28 10.92 -6.76
C LYS A 118 -9.75 10.57 -6.84
N LYS A 119 -10.57 11.41 -7.48
CA LYS A 119 -12.00 11.11 -7.73
C LYS A 119 -12.15 9.81 -8.51
N ALA A 120 -11.42 9.66 -9.62
CA ALA A 120 -11.43 8.45 -10.44
C ALA A 120 -10.98 7.20 -9.66
N SER A 121 -9.94 7.34 -8.82
CA SER A 121 -9.45 6.24 -7.98
C SER A 121 -10.51 5.75 -6.98
N ILE A 122 -11.19 6.68 -6.29
CA ILE A 122 -12.26 6.35 -5.34
C ILE A 122 -13.43 5.68 -6.08
N THR A 123 -13.85 6.25 -7.21
CA THR A 123 -14.92 5.69 -8.04
C THR A 123 -14.59 4.26 -8.46
N ARG A 124 -13.36 4.00 -8.92
CA ARG A 124 -12.93 2.66 -9.32
C ARG A 124 -12.98 1.67 -8.15
N ALA A 125 -12.52 2.07 -6.97
CA ALA A 125 -12.57 1.22 -5.78
C ALA A 125 -14.02 0.91 -5.36
N LEU A 126 -14.92 1.89 -5.44
CA LEU A 126 -16.34 1.70 -5.18
C LEU A 126 -16.96 0.71 -6.17
N VAL A 127 -16.73 0.89 -7.48
CA VAL A 127 -17.22 -0.04 -8.52
C VAL A 127 -16.76 -1.47 -8.23
N HIS A 128 -15.47 -1.67 -7.99
CA HIS A 128 -14.91 -3.00 -7.69
C HIS A 128 -15.55 -3.60 -6.44
N THR A 129 -15.76 -2.83 -5.38
CA THR A 129 -16.41 -3.29 -4.15
C THR A 129 -17.84 -3.75 -4.44
N PHE A 130 -18.61 -2.98 -5.23
CA PHE A 130 -20.00 -3.33 -5.53
C PHE A 130 -20.09 -4.62 -6.36
N ILE A 131 -19.23 -4.76 -7.38
CA ILE A 131 -19.18 -5.95 -8.23
C ILE A 131 -18.72 -7.18 -7.43
N CYS A 132 -17.59 -7.07 -6.72
CA CYS A 132 -16.99 -8.20 -6.01
C CYS A 132 -17.81 -8.67 -4.82
N CYS A 133 -18.55 -7.76 -4.16
CA CYS A 133 -19.38 -8.10 -3.01
C CYS A 133 -20.87 -8.29 -3.36
N GLY A 134 -21.26 -8.16 -4.63
CA GLY A 134 -22.66 -8.31 -5.07
C GLY A 134 -23.60 -7.24 -4.47
N ILE A 135 -23.09 -6.04 -4.24
CA ILE A 135 -23.87 -4.91 -3.69
C ILE A 135 -24.67 -4.30 -4.83
N LEU A 136 -25.98 -4.11 -4.62
CA LEU A 136 -26.83 -3.43 -5.59
C LEU A 136 -26.38 -1.98 -5.80
N PHE A 137 -26.22 -1.56 -7.05
CA PHE A 137 -25.84 -0.18 -7.39
C PHE A 137 -26.84 0.86 -6.90
N SER A 138 -28.12 0.50 -6.68
CA SER A 138 -29.13 1.38 -6.09
C SER A 138 -28.77 1.89 -4.68
N ILE A 139 -27.87 1.20 -3.97
CA ILE A 139 -27.38 1.64 -2.66
C ILE A 139 -26.59 2.94 -2.78
N ILE A 140 -25.96 3.24 -3.93
CA ILE A 140 -25.16 4.45 -4.07
C ILE A 140 -25.99 5.74 -4.06
N GLU A 141 -27.27 5.64 -4.41
CA GLU A 141 -28.23 6.75 -4.40
C GLU A 141 -28.96 6.87 -3.06
N ASN A 142 -28.71 5.95 -2.13
CA ASN A 142 -29.30 6.01 -0.81
C ASN A 142 -28.73 7.22 -0.03
N PRO A 143 -29.58 8.09 0.54
CA PRO A 143 -29.13 9.29 1.24
C PRO A 143 -28.19 9.00 2.42
N PHE A 144 -28.39 7.88 3.15
CA PHE A 144 -27.50 7.47 4.23
C PHE A 144 -26.13 7.02 3.71
N PHE A 145 -26.09 6.41 2.52
CA PHE A 145 -24.84 6.00 1.91
C PHE A 145 -24.06 7.20 1.35
N ILE A 146 -24.77 8.18 0.77
CA ILE A 146 -24.17 9.45 0.34
C ILE A 146 -23.60 10.21 1.55
N GLU A 147 -24.36 10.29 2.65
CA GLU A 147 -23.91 10.91 3.90
C GLU A 147 -22.66 10.21 4.45
N PHE A 148 -22.64 8.86 4.45
CA PHE A 148 -21.45 8.08 4.80
C PHE A 148 -20.24 8.44 3.93
N LEU A 149 -20.42 8.55 2.61
CA LEU A 149 -19.34 8.93 1.69
C LEU A 149 -18.86 10.37 1.92
N HIS A 150 -19.75 11.30 2.25
CA HIS A 150 -19.41 12.68 2.58
C HIS A 150 -18.66 12.79 3.91
N GLU A 151 -19.05 12.03 4.94
CA GLU A 151 -18.34 11.98 6.22
C GLU A 151 -16.91 11.45 6.05
N MET A 152 -16.76 10.40 5.24
CA MET A 152 -15.46 9.85 4.88
C MET A 152 -14.66 10.83 4.01
N ARG A 153 -15.33 11.58 3.13
CA ARG A 153 -14.69 12.49 2.18
C ARG A 153 -15.62 13.63 1.68
N PRO A 154 -15.56 14.82 2.30
CA PRO A 154 -16.55 15.89 2.09
C PRO A 154 -16.62 16.53 0.69
N GLY A 155 -15.68 16.24 -0.22
CA GLY A 155 -15.66 16.78 -1.59
C GLY A 155 -15.91 15.73 -2.67
N TYR A 156 -16.25 14.50 -2.29
CA TYR A 156 -16.44 13.41 -3.23
C TYR A 156 -17.91 13.25 -3.56
N GLU A 157 -18.26 13.58 -4.80
CA GLU A 157 -19.58 13.29 -5.36
C GLU A 157 -19.61 11.86 -5.92
N PRO A 158 -20.41 10.94 -5.33
CA PRO A 158 -20.54 9.58 -5.83
C PRO A 158 -21.15 9.54 -7.24
N PRO A 159 -20.78 8.54 -8.06
CA PRO A 159 -21.42 8.31 -9.35
C PRO A 159 -22.87 7.81 -9.17
N THR A 160 -23.69 8.04 -10.19
CA THR A 160 -25.06 7.49 -10.24
C THR A 160 -25.02 5.99 -10.53
N SER A 161 -26.08 5.28 -10.14
CA SER A 161 -26.18 3.84 -10.36
C SER A 161 -26.14 3.46 -11.85
N GLU A 162 -26.64 4.34 -12.73
CA GLU A 162 -26.59 4.19 -14.19
C GLU A 162 -25.15 4.17 -14.73
N LEU A 163 -24.28 5.06 -14.23
CA LEU A 163 -22.87 5.12 -14.62
C LEU A 163 -22.05 3.93 -14.12
N LEU A 164 -22.55 3.23 -13.09
CA LEU A 164 -21.91 2.05 -12.53
C LEU A 164 -22.33 0.75 -13.20
N SER A 165 -23.51 0.76 -13.83
CA SER A 165 -24.10 -0.41 -14.49
C SER A 165 -23.75 -0.50 -15.98
N SER A 166 -23.12 0.54 -16.55
CA SER A 166 -22.75 0.67 -17.97
C SER A 166 -21.40 0.06 -18.32
#